data_AF-A0A8H8SPD1-F1
#
_entry.id   AF-A0A8H8SPD1-F1
#
_cell.length_a   1.000
_cell.length_b   1.000
_cell.length_c   1.000
_cell.angle_alpha   90.00
_cell.angle_beta   90.00
_cell.angle_gamma   90.00
#
_symmetry.space_group_name_H-M   'P 1'
#
loop_
_entity.id
_entity.type
_entity.pdbx_description
1 polymer ?
#
loop_
_entity_poly.entity_id
_entity_poly.type
_entity_poly.pdbx_seq_one_letter_code
_entity_poly.pdbx_strand_id
1 'polypeptide(L)'
;MWCALALASLYVSMVRSQQVGTQTAEVHPPMPWQKCTKSGGCVTQSSAKVVLDANWRWVHTTSGYTNCYTGQKWDTSICPDAVTCAKNCAVDGADYSGTYGITASGGALTLKFVTKGSSGNNVGSRVYLMDSSDSKYEMFKLKNQEFTFDVDVSKLPCGLNGALYFSAMDADGGMAKYSNNKAGAKYGTGYCDAQCPRDIKFINGEANSAGWTGSPNDPNSGTGTYGTCCTEMDVWEANSDSTAYTPHPCTPSDQSRCSGTGCSTVCDQPGCDFNSYRMGDKTFYGPGATVDTNKKFTVVTQFITADGTASGALTEIRRLYVQDGKVIQNSKTNIPGLSTYDSITDKFCADQKTAFGDSNDFAAKGGLSKMDTAFAKGVVLVLSIWDDHTANMLWLDSSYPTDKDPSSPGVTRGRCSTSSGKPSDIEVTNADASVTYSNIRFGDIGSTYTGTGTTNPITTTGPTTTKPVTTSSPTTTAGNGGTAAHYAQCGGTGYSGPTVCASPYTCKAVSPPYYYQCL
;
A
#
# COMPACT_ATOMS: atom_id res chain seq x y z
N MET A 1 26.87 -24.01 66.17
CA MET A 1 27.77 -23.70 65.03
C MET A 1 26.98 -23.76 63.73
N TRP A 2 26.61 -22.58 63.24
CA TRP A 2 26.42 -22.13 61.85
C TRP A 2 25.47 -22.94 60.94
N CYS A 3 24.23 -22.42 60.82
CA CYS A 3 23.35 -22.62 59.66
C CYS A 3 23.92 -21.89 58.45
N ALA A 4 24.18 -22.60 57.36
CA ALA A 4 24.52 -22.01 56.06
C ALA A 4 23.23 -21.81 55.24
N LEU A 5 22.77 -20.56 55.15
CA LEU A 5 21.80 -20.09 54.17
C LEU A 5 22.52 -19.91 52.83
N ALA A 6 22.19 -20.73 51.84
CA ALA A 6 22.58 -20.50 50.45
C ALA A 6 21.63 -19.46 49.83
N LEU A 7 22.08 -18.20 49.79
CA LEU A 7 21.46 -17.15 48.97
C LEU A 7 21.79 -17.42 47.50
N ALA A 8 20.85 -18.03 46.78
CA ALA A 8 20.86 -18.04 45.32
C ALA A 8 20.57 -16.62 44.82
N SER A 9 21.63 -15.87 44.47
CA SER A 9 21.52 -14.60 43.76
C SER A 9 21.00 -14.87 42.34
N LEU A 10 19.68 -14.77 42.17
CA LEU A 10 19.05 -14.57 40.86
C LEU A 10 19.49 -13.19 40.33
N TYR A 11 20.56 -13.15 39.55
CA TYR A 11 20.76 -12.06 38.61
C TYR A 11 19.71 -12.21 37.51
N VAL A 12 18.55 -11.59 37.70
CA VAL A 12 17.65 -11.29 36.58
C VAL A 12 18.35 -10.21 35.76
N SER A 13 19.16 -10.64 34.80
CA SER A 13 19.67 -9.77 33.76
C SER A 13 18.47 -9.13 33.06
N MET A 14 18.17 -7.88 33.39
CA MET A 14 17.19 -7.09 32.64
C MET A 14 17.71 -6.97 31.22
N VAL A 15 17.15 -7.77 30.31
CA VAL A 15 17.51 -7.75 28.90
C VAL A 15 16.98 -6.44 28.30
N ARG A 16 17.86 -5.47 28.06
CA ARG A 16 17.61 -4.25 27.28
C ARG A 16 17.94 -4.54 25.80
N SER A 17 17.28 -3.88 24.84
CA SER A 17 17.14 -4.29 23.42
C SER A 17 17.07 -3.08 22.44
N GLN A 18 16.54 -3.07 21.19
CA GLN A 18 16.39 -1.80 20.41
C GLN A 18 15.70 -0.73 21.27
N GLN A 19 16.47 0.25 21.72
CA GLN A 19 16.05 1.14 22.80
C GLN A 19 15.46 2.45 22.28
N VAL A 20 14.87 3.19 23.21
CA VAL A 20 14.37 4.55 23.02
C VAL A 20 15.44 5.52 23.51
N GLY A 21 15.87 6.42 22.62
CA GLY A 21 16.74 7.55 22.94
C GLY A 21 16.00 8.59 23.77
N THR A 22 16.75 9.41 24.49
CA THR A 22 16.17 10.44 25.39
C THR A 22 16.82 11.81 25.19
N GLN A 23 17.67 11.95 24.17
CA GLN A 23 18.33 13.22 23.87
C GLN A 23 17.36 14.20 23.21
N THR A 24 16.41 13.68 22.42
CA THR A 24 15.37 14.46 21.74
C THR A 24 14.00 13.88 22.08
N ALA A 25 13.09 14.72 22.55
CA ALA A 25 11.71 14.27 22.79
C ALA A 25 11.01 13.96 21.46
N GLU A 26 10.29 12.84 21.40
CA GLU A 26 9.48 12.52 20.23
C GLU A 26 8.13 13.22 20.30
N VAL A 27 7.88 14.14 19.36
CA VAL A 27 6.66 14.94 19.27
C VAL A 27 6.13 14.91 17.84
N HIS A 28 5.10 14.09 17.61
CA HIS A 28 4.53 13.89 16.28
C HIS A 28 3.75 15.11 15.76
N PRO A 29 3.95 15.56 14.50
CA PRO A 29 3.15 16.60 13.89
C PRO A 29 1.67 16.20 13.72
N PRO A 30 0.70 17.10 13.97
CA PRO A 30 -0.72 16.79 13.84
C PRO A 30 -1.14 16.70 12.36
N MET A 31 -1.91 15.66 12.03
CA MET A 31 -2.48 15.46 10.70
C MET A 31 -3.92 14.93 10.83
N PRO A 32 -4.88 15.80 11.16
CA PRO A 32 -6.28 15.41 11.23
C PRO A 32 -6.78 14.90 9.86
N TRP A 33 -7.61 13.86 9.89
CA TRP A 33 -8.30 13.29 8.73
C TRP A 33 -9.80 13.15 9.00
N GLN A 34 -10.58 12.67 8.05
CA GLN A 34 -12.04 12.59 8.17
C GLN A 34 -12.58 11.19 7.93
N LYS A 35 -13.43 10.70 8.84
CA LYS A 35 -14.17 9.46 8.68
C LYS A 35 -15.57 9.76 8.13
N CYS A 36 -15.91 9.19 6.98
CA CYS A 36 -17.12 9.52 6.24
C CYS A 36 -18.11 8.34 6.22
N THR A 37 -19.40 8.68 6.20
CA THR A 37 -20.50 7.72 6.04
C THR A 37 -21.54 8.31 5.09
N LYS A 38 -22.30 7.47 4.40
CA LYS A 38 -23.35 7.94 3.48
C LYS A 38 -24.44 8.76 4.19
N SER A 39 -24.80 8.39 5.40
CA SER A 39 -25.90 9.01 6.16
C SER A 39 -25.44 10.14 7.09
N GLY A 40 -24.22 10.07 7.62
CA GLY A 40 -23.72 10.99 8.65
C GLY A 40 -22.73 12.04 8.16
N GLY A 41 -22.38 12.05 6.87
CA GLY A 41 -21.31 12.89 6.35
C GLY A 41 -19.95 12.52 6.93
N CYS A 42 -19.04 13.49 7.01
CA CYS A 42 -17.66 13.29 7.45
C CYS A 42 -17.39 13.88 8.85
N VAL A 43 -16.78 13.09 9.73
CA VAL A 43 -16.38 13.47 11.08
C VAL A 43 -14.86 13.53 11.18
N THR A 44 -14.34 14.68 11.60
CA THR A 44 -12.90 14.91 11.76
C THR A 44 -12.32 14.08 12.91
N GLN A 45 -11.26 13.32 12.63
CA GLN A 45 -10.41 12.63 13.57
C GLN A 45 -9.26 13.56 13.98
N SER A 46 -9.52 14.49 14.91
CA SER A 46 -8.66 15.65 15.17
C SER A 46 -7.34 15.32 15.89
N SER A 47 -7.23 14.16 16.52
CA SER A 47 -6.08 13.75 17.32
C SER A 47 -5.01 12.98 16.55
N ALA A 48 -5.26 12.66 15.27
CA ALA A 48 -4.32 11.91 14.45
C ALA A 48 -3.05 12.73 14.18
N LYS A 49 -1.92 12.02 14.11
CA LYS A 49 -0.58 12.60 13.94
C LYS A 49 0.24 11.76 12.95
N VAL A 50 1.41 12.24 12.57
CA VAL A 50 2.35 11.47 11.75
C VAL A 50 3.66 11.17 12.47
N VAL A 51 4.19 9.98 12.29
CA VAL A 51 5.47 9.55 12.85
C VAL A 51 6.50 9.28 11.76
N LEU A 52 7.74 9.74 11.95
CA LEU A 52 8.85 9.46 11.05
C LEU A 52 9.31 8.01 11.20
N ASP A 53 9.57 7.35 10.07
CA ASP A 53 10.17 6.02 10.00
C ASP A 53 11.53 5.94 10.73
N ALA A 54 11.75 4.82 11.42
CA ALA A 54 12.93 4.60 12.26
C ALA A 54 14.27 4.65 11.50
N ASN A 55 14.29 4.43 10.19
CA ASN A 55 15.49 4.41 9.37
C ASN A 55 16.14 5.80 9.25
N TRP A 56 15.36 6.87 9.34
CA TRP A 56 15.83 8.27 9.30
C TRP A 56 16.33 8.79 10.65
N ARG A 57 15.98 8.10 11.74
CA ARG A 57 16.28 8.57 13.10
C ARG A 57 17.77 8.45 13.40
N TRP A 58 18.24 9.34 14.24
CA TRP A 58 19.55 9.21 14.84
C TRP A 58 19.60 7.95 15.71
N VAL A 59 20.63 7.12 15.47
CA VAL A 59 20.87 5.88 16.22
C VAL A 59 22.18 6.00 16.99
N HIS A 60 22.10 5.97 18.32
CA HIS A 60 23.25 6.18 19.20
C HIS A 60 23.26 5.23 20.39
N THR A 61 24.37 5.16 21.11
CA THR A 61 24.50 4.37 22.33
C THR A 61 23.47 4.79 23.37
N THR A 62 22.83 3.83 24.02
CA THR A 62 21.84 4.04 25.09
C THR A 62 22.32 4.89 26.28
N SER A 63 23.63 4.97 26.50
CA SER A 63 24.26 5.68 27.62
C SER A 63 24.85 7.05 27.25
N GLY A 64 24.79 7.48 26.00
CA GLY A 64 25.50 8.67 25.54
C GLY A 64 25.16 9.12 24.13
N TYR A 65 26.10 9.76 23.45
CA TYR A 65 25.91 10.42 22.15
C TYR A 65 26.69 9.73 21.01
N THR A 66 27.36 8.61 21.28
CA THR A 66 28.17 7.93 20.28
C THR A 66 27.27 7.24 19.26
N ASN A 67 27.44 7.55 17.97
CA ASN A 67 26.63 6.96 16.91
C ASN A 67 26.85 5.44 16.83
N CYS A 68 25.76 4.69 16.75
CA CYS A 68 25.81 3.29 16.34
C CYS A 68 25.86 3.13 14.83
N TYR A 69 25.34 4.11 14.09
CA TYR A 69 25.29 4.13 12.63
C TYR A 69 25.63 5.53 12.13
N THR A 70 26.58 5.66 11.20
CA THR A 70 27.01 6.93 10.60
C THR A 70 27.22 6.79 9.10
N GLY A 71 26.65 7.71 8.31
CA GLY A 71 26.63 7.61 6.84
C GLY A 71 25.94 6.31 6.42
N GLN A 72 26.72 5.36 5.92
CA GLN A 72 26.25 4.04 5.49
C GLN A 72 26.80 2.86 6.32
N LYS A 73 27.34 3.10 7.53
CA LYS A 73 28.08 2.08 8.31
C LYS A 73 27.62 1.98 9.77
N TRP A 74 27.52 0.75 10.24
CA TRP A 74 27.41 0.43 11.67
C TRP A 74 28.80 0.48 12.34
N ASP A 75 28.86 0.97 13.59
CA ASP A 75 30.06 0.87 14.42
C ASP A 75 30.19 -0.56 14.96
N THR A 76 31.18 -1.31 14.46
CA THR A 76 31.35 -2.73 14.78
C THR A 76 31.79 -2.99 16.22
N SER A 77 32.31 -1.98 16.94
CA SER A 77 32.64 -2.10 18.36
C SER A 77 31.39 -2.06 19.25
N ILE A 78 30.35 -1.35 18.80
CA ILE A 78 29.06 -1.25 19.49
C ILE A 78 28.09 -2.33 18.98
N CYS A 79 28.18 -2.64 17.69
CA CYS A 79 27.31 -3.55 16.94
C CYS A 79 28.07 -4.78 16.39
N PRO A 80 28.66 -5.63 17.26
CA PRO A 80 29.37 -6.83 16.81
C PRO A 80 28.42 -7.91 16.27
N ASP A 81 27.16 -7.89 16.71
CA ASP A 81 26.08 -8.76 16.23
C ASP A 81 24.72 -8.04 16.32
N ALA A 82 23.72 -8.57 15.61
CA ALA A 82 22.40 -7.97 15.46
C ALA A 82 21.67 -7.73 16.78
N VAL A 83 21.78 -8.69 17.72
CA VAL A 83 21.10 -8.64 19.01
C VAL A 83 21.81 -7.63 19.91
N THR A 84 23.12 -7.75 20.08
CA THR A 84 23.93 -6.84 20.91
C THR A 84 23.80 -5.40 20.41
N CYS A 85 23.85 -5.18 19.09
CA CYS A 85 23.63 -3.88 18.50
C CYS A 85 22.27 -3.30 18.88
N ALA A 86 21.20 -4.09 18.76
CA ALA A 86 19.87 -3.65 19.21
C ALA A 86 19.92 -3.24 20.69
N LYS A 87 20.53 -4.04 21.59
CA LYS A 87 20.62 -3.71 23.03
C LYS A 87 21.37 -2.41 23.32
N ASN A 88 22.47 -2.18 22.61
CA ASN A 88 23.37 -1.09 22.88
C ASN A 88 22.89 0.23 22.27
N CYS A 89 22.01 0.16 21.27
CA CYS A 89 21.61 1.29 20.44
C CYS A 89 20.16 1.70 20.65
N ALA A 90 19.94 3.00 20.60
CA ALA A 90 18.65 3.64 20.78
C ALA A 90 18.30 4.47 19.54
N VAL A 91 17.03 4.44 19.14
CA VAL A 91 16.45 5.39 18.18
C VAL A 91 15.90 6.58 18.95
N ASP A 92 16.30 7.80 18.59
CA ASP A 92 15.91 9.02 19.31
C ASP A 92 14.73 9.76 18.64
N GLY A 93 14.24 10.82 19.29
CA GLY A 93 13.21 11.69 18.74
C GLY A 93 13.69 12.48 17.51
N ALA A 94 12.75 13.11 16.81
CA ALA A 94 13.01 13.79 15.54
C ALA A 94 12.67 15.29 15.57
N ASP A 95 13.55 16.11 15.00
CA ASP A 95 13.22 17.47 14.54
C ASP A 95 12.62 17.42 13.13
N TYR A 96 11.31 17.21 13.08
CA TYR A 96 10.56 17.03 11.84
C TYR A 96 10.79 18.13 10.79
N SER A 97 10.70 19.39 11.19
CA SER A 97 10.75 20.49 10.22
C SER A 97 12.18 20.90 9.88
N GLY A 98 13.06 21.03 10.89
CA GLY A 98 14.39 21.59 10.68
C GLY A 98 15.37 20.58 10.08
N THR A 99 15.22 19.29 10.43
CA THR A 99 16.11 18.22 9.96
C THR A 99 15.52 17.44 8.80
N TYR A 100 14.22 17.11 8.85
CA TYR A 100 13.59 16.21 7.88
C TYR A 100 12.68 16.90 6.86
N GLY A 101 12.42 18.20 6.99
CA GLY A 101 11.58 18.96 6.06
C GLY A 101 10.12 18.55 6.05
N ILE A 102 9.65 17.95 7.15
CA ILE A 102 8.29 17.48 7.35
C ILE A 102 7.52 18.57 8.10
N THR A 103 6.49 19.11 7.46
CA THR A 103 5.64 20.14 8.05
C THR A 103 4.17 19.78 7.92
N ALA A 104 3.40 20.03 8.98
CA ALA A 104 1.98 19.74 8.99
C ALA A 104 1.19 20.96 9.47
N SER A 105 0.10 21.29 8.78
CA SER A 105 -0.80 22.41 9.12
C SER A 105 -2.20 22.13 8.61
N GLY A 106 -3.20 22.22 9.50
CA GLY A 106 -4.62 22.11 9.11
C GLY A 106 -5.02 20.80 8.43
N GLY A 107 -4.30 19.70 8.66
CA GLY A 107 -4.51 18.41 7.98
C GLY A 107 -3.82 18.28 6.62
N ALA A 108 -3.01 19.26 6.22
CA ALA A 108 -2.05 19.15 5.13
C ALA A 108 -0.66 18.78 5.69
N LEU A 109 0.02 17.86 5.01
CA LEU A 109 1.37 17.40 5.27
C LEU A 109 2.22 17.68 4.04
N THR A 110 3.24 18.51 4.18
CA THR A 110 4.24 18.77 3.13
C THR A 110 5.54 18.07 3.48
N LEU A 111 6.04 17.26 2.55
CA LEU A 111 7.32 16.58 2.63
C LEU A 111 8.27 17.22 1.61
N LYS A 112 9.39 17.78 2.09
CA LYS A 112 10.47 18.25 1.22
C LYS A 112 11.38 17.10 0.82
N PHE A 113 11.91 17.18 -0.40
CA PHE A 113 12.86 16.19 -0.89
C PHE A 113 14.22 16.33 -0.20
N VAL A 114 14.84 17.53 -0.24
CA VAL A 114 16.10 17.77 0.45
C VAL A 114 15.93 18.80 1.55
N THR A 115 16.43 18.46 2.75
CA THR A 115 16.52 19.39 3.88
C THR A 115 17.97 19.54 4.31
N LYS A 116 18.49 20.77 4.23
CA LYS A 116 19.88 21.07 4.61
C LYS A 116 19.98 21.21 6.12
N GLY A 117 20.69 20.30 6.77
CA GLY A 117 21.00 20.35 8.19
C GLY A 117 22.46 20.72 8.46
N SER A 118 22.77 21.13 9.69
CA SER A 118 24.15 21.41 10.13
C SER A 118 25.04 20.17 10.14
N SER A 119 24.45 18.98 10.18
CA SER A 119 25.14 17.68 10.25
C SER A 119 25.13 16.91 8.92
N GLY A 120 24.67 17.55 7.84
CA GLY A 120 24.48 16.93 6.52
C GLY A 120 23.09 17.20 5.96
N ASN A 121 22.89 16.85 4.68
CA ASN A 121 21.58 16.93 4.04
C ASN A 121 20.77 15.68 4.36
N ASN A 122 19.51 15.86 4.72
CA ASN A 122 18.51 14.80 4.67
C ASN A 122 17.93 14.73 3.26
N VAL A 123 17.79 13.52 2.71
CA VAL A 123 17.17 13.24 1.42
C VAL A 123 15.99 12.30 1.64
N GLY A 124 14.83 12.68 1.11
CA GLY A 124 13.58 11.94 1.22
C GLY A 124 13.03 11.87 2.65
N SER A 125 11.82 11.32 2.76
CA SER A 125 11.23 10.94 4.04
C SER A 125 10.12 9.92 3.85
N ARG A 126 9.84 9.14 4.90
CA ARG A 126 8.69 8.24 5.00
C ARG A 126 8.03 8.38 6.37
N VAL A 127 6.72 8.57 6.39
CA VAL A 127 5.95 8.75 7.63
C VAL A 127 4.71 7.85 7.66
N TYR A 128 4.23 7.56 8.86
CA TYR A 128 3.04 6.76 9.12
C TYR A 128 1.98 7.55 9.85
N LEU A 129 0.71 7.27 9.57
CA LEU A 129 -0.39 7.86 10.34
C LEU A 129 -0.56 7.14 11.68
N MET A 130 -0.55 7.90 12.76
CA MET A 130 -0.76 7.42 14.13
C MET A 130 -2.24 7.48 14.51
N ASP A 131 -2.67 6.53 15.33
CA ASP A 131 -4.00 6.52 15.92
C ASP A 131 -4.16 7.64 16.97
N SER A 132 -5.38 7.79 17.48
CA SER A 132 -5.69 8.80 18.51
C SER A 132 -4.93 8.65 19.84
N SER A 133 -4.34 7.48 20.10
CA SER A 133 -3.58 7.22 21.33
C SER A 133 -2.12 7.70 21.23
N ASP A 134 -1.65 7.99 20.02
CA ASP A 134 -0.27 8.38 19.73
C ASP A 134 0.77 7.30 20.11
N SER A 135 0.33 6.04 20.20
CA SER A 135 1.14 4.88 20.59
C SER A 135 1.12 3.72 19.59
N LYS A 136 0.17 3.76 18.64
CA LYS A 136 -0.01 2.79 17.56
C LYS A 136 -0.28 3.52 16.25
N TYR A 137 -0.07 2.83 15.15
CA TYR A 137 -0.50 3.27 13.84
C TYR A 137 -2.03 3.20 13.72
N GLU A 138 -2.60 4.11 12.92
CA GLU A 138 -3.99 4.02 12.50
C GLU A 138 -4.13 2.85 11.51
N MET A 139 -5.02 1.91 11.84
CA MET A 139 -5.23 0.70 11.02
C MET A 139 -6.48 0.85 10.15
N PHE A 140 -6.29 0.91 8.84
CA PHE A 140 -7.37 1.06 7.86
C PHE A 140 -7.85 -0.30 7.35
N LYS A 141 -9.15 -0.57 7.46
CA LYS A 141 -9.78 -1.78 6.91
C LYS A 141 -10.46 -1.46 5.58
N LEU A 142 -9.74 -1.70 4.48
CA LEU A 142 -10.09 -1.11 3.19
C LEU A 142 -11.27 -1.79 2.46
N LYS A 143 -11.67 -3.00 2.85
CA LYS A 143 -12.72 -3.77 2.15
C LYS A 143 -14.06 -3.00 2.11
N ASN A 144 -14.59 -2.79 0.92
CA ASN A 144 -15.84 -2.06 0.67
C ASN A 144 -15.83 -0.64 1.26
N GLN A 145 -14.68 0.01 1.18
CA GLN A 145 -14.47 1.39 1.59
C GLN A 145 -13.86 2.20 0.44
N GLU A 146 -13.87 3.52 0.63
CA GLU A 146 -13.28 4.52 -0.25
C GLU A 146 -12.26 5.32 0.54
N PHE A 147 -11.03 5.41 0.01
CA PHE A 147 -9.96 6.23 0.54
C PHE A 147 -9.70 7.40 -0.41
N THR A 148 -9.55 8.60 0.14
CA THR A 148 -9.51 9.83 -0.65
C THR A 148 -8.59 10.84 -0.02
N PHE A 149 -7.87 11.60 -0.83
CA PHE A 149 -7.00 12.67 -0.38
C PHE A 149 -6.84 13.71 -1.49
N ASP A 150 -6.48 14.93 -1.10
CA ASP A 150 -6.01 15.93 -2.04
C ASP A 150 -4.48 15.90 -2.10
N VAL A 151 -3.92 16.07 -3.29
CA VAL A 151 -2.47 16.06 -3.51
C VAL A 151 -2.03 17.21 -4.41
N ASP A 152 -0.89 17.79 -4.07
CA ASP A 152 -0.14 18.71 -4.93
C ASP A 152 1.23 18.11 -5.24
N VAL A 153 1.42 17.73 -6.50
CA VAL A 153 2.66 17.18 -7.07
C VAL A 153 3.32 18.15 -8.05
N SER A 154 2.88 19.41 -8.12
CA SER A 154 3.37 20.40 -9.10
C SER A 154 4.86 20.70 -8.96
N LYS A 155 5.45 20.37 -7.81
CA LYS A 155 6.88 20.50 -7.49
C LYS A 155 7.62 19.16 -7.49
N LEU A 156 7.04 18.10 -8.06
CA LEU A 156 7.69 16.82 -8.24
C LEU A 156 8.05 16.62 -9.73
N PRO A 157 9.32 16.81 -10.11
CA PRO A 157 9.82 16.58 -11.46
C PRO A 157 9.96 15.07 -11.78
N CYS A 158 10.38 14.76 -13.00
CA CYS A 158 10.90 13.44 -13.39
C CYS A 158 11.96 12.93 -12.40
N GLY A 159 11.93 11.64 -12.09
CA GLY A 159 12.90 11.01 -11.19
C GLY A 159 12.54 11.02 -9.72
N LEU A 160 11.50 11.76 -9.33
CA LEU A 160 10.98 11.77 -7.95
C LEU A 160 9.65 11.03 -7.88
N ASN A 161 9.33 10.53 -6.69
CA ASN A 161 8.04 9.92 -6.38
C ASN A 161 7.56 10.45 -5.03
N GLY A 162 6.41 11.13 -5.05
CA GLY A 162 5.60 11.36 -3.88
C GLY A 162 4.60 10.21 -3.76
N ALA A 163 4.89 9.24 -2.89
CA ALA A 163 4.03 8.08 -2.71
C ALA A 163 3.09 8.21 -1.50
N LEU A 164 1.87 7.71 -1.67
CA LEU A 164 0.90 7.45 -0.61
C LEU A 164 0.35 6.04 -0.82
N TYR A 165 0.55 5.18 0.18
CA TYR A 165 0.30 3.76 0.06
C TYR A 165 -0.07 3.13 1.40
N PHE A 166 -0.47 1.86 1.37
CA PHE A 166 -0.76 1.09 2.57
C PHE A 166 0.16 -0.10 2.68
N SER A 167 0.69 -0.33 3.87
CA SER A 167 1.54 -1.46 4.20
C SER A 167 0.92 -2.33 5.29
N ALA A 168 1.02 -3.66 5.16
CA ALA A 168 0.54 -4.64 6.15
C ALA A 168 1.47 -4.78 7.37
N MET A 169 1.89 -3.63 7.92
CA MET A 169 2.63 -3.50 9.18
C MET A 169 1.76 -3.85 10.39
N ASP A 170 2.41 -4.23 11.50
CA ASP A 170 1.72 -4.36 12.78
C ASP A 170 1.42 -2.99 13.40
N ALA A 171 0.24 -2.84 14.01
CA ALA A 171 -0.23 -1.59 14.59
C ALA A 171 0.73 -0.99 15.65
N ASP A 172 1.48 -1.81 16.37
CA ASP A 172 2.43 -1.37 17.39
C ASP A 172 3.89 -1.30 16.88
N GLY A 173 4.10 -1.42 15.56
CA GLY A 173 5.42 -1.48 14.96
C GLY A 173 6.22 -2.73 15.33
N GLY A 174 5.55 -3.79 15.80
CA GLY A 174 6.13 -5.08 16.14
C GLY A 174 6.51 -5.25 17.61
N MET A 175 6.19 -4.29 18.50
CA MET A 175 6.56 -4.36 19.93
C MET A 175 6.05 -5.63 20.63
N ALA A 176 4.81 -6.05 20.38
CA ALA A 176 4.24 -7.22 21.03
C ALA A 176 4.88 -8.52 20.53
N LYS A 177 5.30 -8.58 19.26
CA LYS A 177 5.93 -9.77 18.66
C LYS A 177 7.41 -9.88 19.01
N TYR A 178 8.09 -8.74 19.10
CA TYR A 178 9.54 -8.69 19.24
C TYR A 178 9.88 -8.00 20.56
N SER A 179 10.14 -8.80 21.59
CA SER A 179 10.50 -8.32 22.92
C SER A 179 11.70 -7.36 22.89
N ASN A 180 12.54 -7.47 21.86
CA ASN A 180 13.67 -6.60 21.65
C ASN A 180 13.32 -5.21 21.07
N ASN A 181 12.12 -4.99 20.54
CA ASN A 181 11.68 -3.66 20.11
C ASN A 181 11.05 -2.91 21.29
N LYS A 182 11.73 -1.88 21.83
CA LYS A 182 11.16 -0.99 22.86
C LYS A 182 10.65 0.34 22.30
N ALA A 183 10.90 0.62 21.03
CA ALA A 183 10.59 1.90 20.42
C ALA A 183 9.19 1.88 19.77
N GLY A 184 8.91 0.86 18.96
CA GLY A 184 7.58 0.62 18.40
C GLY A 184 7.07 1.68 17.42
N ALA A 185 5.75 1.67 17.22
CA ALA A 185 5.07 2.62 16.35
C ALA A 185 5.35 4.09 16.70
N LYS A 186 5.53 4.40 18.00
CA LYS A 186 5.91 5.74 18.46
C LYS A 186 7.23 6.24 17.87
N TYR A 187 8.12 5.36 17.42
CA TYR A 187 9.37 5.73 16.77
C TYR A 187 9.43 5.22 15.33
N GLY A 188 8.28 4.91 14.72
CA GLY A 188 8.21 4.52 13.31
C GLY A 188 8.87 3.17 12.99
N THR A 189 8.88 2.20 13.91
CA THR A 189 9.47 0.88 13.65
C THR A 189 8.52 -0.06 12.91
N GLY A 190 9.08 -1.16 12.38
CA GLY A 190 8.30 -2.29 11.88
C GLY A 190 7.88 -2.18 10.42
N TYR A 191 8.52 -1.27 9.66
CA TYR A 191 8.27 -1.12 8.24
C TYR A 191 8.48 -2.43 7.47
N CYS A 192 7.65 -2.61 6.46
CA CYS A 192 7.73 -3.67 5.46
C CYS A 192 6.99 -3.19 4.22
N ASP A 193 7.31 -3.78 3.08
CA ASP A 193 6.57 -3.56 1.84
C ASP A 193 6.76 -4.77 0.91
N ALA A 194 6.23 -4.72 -0.32
CA ALA A 194 6.31 -5.83 -1.24
C ALA A 194 7.67 -5.98 -1.93
N GLN A 195 8.54 -4.97 -1.82
CA GLN A 195 9.92 -5.03 -2.31
C GLN A 195 10.84 -5.84 -1.39
N CYS A 196 10.38 -6.16 -0.17
CA CYS A 196 11.17 -6.85 0.84
C CYS A 196 12.50 -6.12 1.17
N PRO A 197 12.46 -4.82 1.50
CA PRO A 197 13.62 -3.95 1.62
C PRO A 197 14.63 -4.47 2.62
N ARG A 198 15.89 -4.49 2.19
CA ARG A 198 17.05 -4.93 2.99
C ARG A 198 17.83 -3.79 3.60
N ASP A 199 17.46 -2.56 3.30
CA ASP A 199 18.03 -1.32 3.80
C ASP A 199 17.44 -0.87 5.15
N ILE A 200 16.43 -1.58 5.63
CA ILE A 200 15.84 -1.31 6.94
C ILE A 200 16.83 -1.68 8.05
N LYS A 201 17.23 -0.67 8.84
CA LYS A 201 18.23 -0.77 9.90
C LYS A 201 17.83 -1.68 11.06
N PHE A 202 16.54 -1.77 11.39
CA PHE A 202 16.03 -2.62 12.47
C PHE A 202 14.83 -3.45 11.99
N ILE A 203 14.96 -4.78 12.06
CA ILE A 203 13.92 -5.73 11.63
C ILE A 203 13.71 -6.74 12.76
N ASN A 204 12.46 -6.99 13.15
CA ASN A 204 12.09 -7.92 14.20
C ASN A 204 12.76 -7.64 15.57
N GLY A 205 12.98 -6.35 15.88
CA GLY A 205 13.65 -5.90 17.11
C GLY A 205 15.16 -6.17 17.15
N GLU A 206 15.76 -6.55 16.04
CA GLU A 206 17.21 -6.76 15.88
C GLU A 206 17.78 -5.75 14.89
N ALA A 207 19.03 -5.33 15.09
CA ALA A 207 19.71 -4.51 14.09
C ALA A 207 20.04 -5.37 12.88
N ASN A 208 19.80 -4.87 11.66
CA ASN A 208 20.17 -5.53 10.43
C ASN A 208 21.67 -5.36 10.10
N SER A 209 22.53 -5.32 11.12
CA SER A 209 23.97 -5.05 10.99
C SER A 209 24.76 -6.23 10.38
N ALA A 210 24.23 -7.45 10.49
CA ALA A 210 24.85 -8.65 9.94
C ALA A 210 24.91 -8.58 8.40
N GLY A 211 26.11 -8.73 7.84
CA GLY A 211 26.34 -8.66 6.39
C GLY A 211 26.09 -7.27 5.77
N TRP A 212 26.03 -6.21 6.60
CA TRP A 212 25.73 -4.87 6.12
C TRP A 212 26.76 -4.38 5.11
N THR A 213 26.29 -4.02 3.92
CA THR A 213 27.08 -3.43 2.84
C THR A 213 26.50 -2.08 2.48
N GLY A 214 27.30 -1.01 2.65
CA GLY A 214 26.87 0.33 2.27
C GLY A 214 26.61 0.45 0.76
N SER A 215 25.64 1.27 0.39
CA SER A 215 25.26 1.46 -1.01
C SER A 215 26.40 2.13 -1.81
N PRO A 216 26.63 1.73 -3.07
CA PRO A 216 27.62 2.39 -3.92
C PRO A 216 27.17 3.77 -4.43
N ASN A 217 25.87 4.07 -4.40
CA ASN A 217 25.27 5.28 -4.95
C ASN A 217 24.35 6.03 -3.98
N ASP A 218 24.27 5.61 -2.72
CA ASP A 218 23.57 6.33 -1.65
C ASP A 218 24.49 6.43 -0.41
N PRO A 219 24.92 7.65 0.00
CA PRO A 219 25.82 7.83 1.14
C PRO A 219 25.17 7.58 2.50
N ASN A 220 23.84 7.44 2.56
CA ASN A 220 23.03 7.34 3.79
C ASN A 220 22.41 5.95 3.98
N SER A 221 22.60 5.04 3.01
CA SER A 221 21.95 3.74 2.98
C SER A 221 22.90 2.59 2.67
N GLY A 222 22.41 1.38 2.85
CA GLY A 222 23.11 0.12 2.63
C GLY A 222 22.13 -1.02 2.74
N THR A 223 22.60 -2.26 2.67
CA THR A 223 21.73 -3.44 2.81
C THR A 223 22.33 -4.44 3.77
N GLY A 224 21.49 -4.96 4.67
CA GLY A 224 21.83 -6.06 5.56
C GLY A 224 21.47 -7.42 4.97
N THR A 225 21.66 -8.47 5.77
CA THR A 225 21.31 -9.85 5.38
C THR A 225 19.81 -10.03 5.20
N TYR A 226 19.02 -9.38 6.05
CA TYR A 226 17.58 -9.56 6.11
C TYR A 226 16.84 -8.49 5.33
N GLY A 227 15.69 -8.86 4.79
CA GLY A 227 14.67 -7.94 4.33
C GLY A 227 13.37 -8.10 5.11
N THR A 228 12.44 -7.16 4.94
CA THR A 228 11.15 -7.14 5.65
C THR A 228 10.00 -6.99 4.65
N CYS A 229 9.24 -8.07 4.48
CA CYS A 229 8.22 -8.24 3.44
C CYS A 229 6.82 -8.12 4.02
N CYS A 230 5.90 -7.48 3.31
CA CYS A 230 4.46 -7.62 3.55
C CYS A 230 3.64 -7.12 2.37
N THR A 231 2.35 -7.45 2.35
CA THR A 231 1.42 -6.96 1.33
C THR A 231 1.35 -5.44 1.34
N GLU A 232 1.39 -4.87 0.14
CA GLU A 232 1.43 -3.43 -0.10
C GLU A 232 0.33 -3.04 -1.10
N MET A 233 -0.32 -1.92 -0.85
CA MET A 233 -1.28 -1.31 -1.77
C MET A 233 -0.84 0.12 -2.05
N ASP A 234 -0.25 0.32 -3.21
CA ASP A 234 0.12 1.61 -3.72
C ASP A 234 -1.10 2.33 -4.25
N VAL A 235 -1.68 3.18 -3.40
CA VAL A 235 -2.79 4.03 -3.79
C VAL A 235 -2.30 5.09 -4.77
N TRP A 236 -1.07 5.55 -4.60
CA TRP A 236 -0.51 6.65 -5.36
C TRP A 236 1.00 6.57 -5.37
N GLU A 237 1.58 6.35 -6.55
CA GLU A 237 2.97 6.64 -6.83
C GLU A 237 2.98 7.65 -7.97
N ALA A 238 3.61 8.80 -7.78
CA ALA A 238 3.54 9.85 -8.78
C ALA A 238 4.60 10.94 -8.66
N ASN A 239 4.79 11.58 -9.79
CA ASN A 239 5.27 12.95 -9.88
C ASN A 239 4.33 13.76 -10.78
N SER A 240 4.74 14.97 -11.17
CA SER A 240 3.95 15.79 -12.08
C SER A 240 3.79 15.20 -13.48
N ASP A 241 4.64 14.25 -13.90
CA ASP A 241 4.59 13.68 -15.23
C ASP A 241 3.67 12.47 -15.34
N SER A 242 3.81 11.53 -14.40
CA SER A 242 3.15 10.21 -14.45
C SER A 242 2.67 9.76 -13.07
N THR A 243 1.70 8.85 -13.05
CA THR A 243 1.19 8.23 -11.82
C THR A 243 0.77 6.77 -12.06
N ALA A 244 0.90 5.94 -11.02
CA ALA A 244 0.42 4.57 -10.95
C ALA A 244 -0.36 4.32 -9.65
N TYR A 245 -1.23 3.31 -9.68
CA TYR A 245 -1.74 2.65 -8.48
C TYR A 245 -1.67 1.14 -8.67
N THR A 246 -1.21 0.43 -7.64
CA THR A 246 -0.68 -0.92 -7.78
C THR A 246 -0.89 -1.76 -6.51
N PRO A 247 -1.67 -2.85 -6.55
CA PRO A 247 -1.68 -3.85 -5.49
C PRO A 247 -0.53 -4.84 -5.63
N HIS A 248 0.12 -5.14 -4.51
CA HIS A 248 1.24 -6.07 -4.39
C HIS A 248 0.98 -7.14 -3.31
N PRO A 249 0.42 -8.30 -3.68
CA PRO A 249 0.17 -9.39 -2.74
C PRO A 249 1.46 -10.11 -2.33
N CYS A 250 1.48 -10.61 -1.10
CA CYS A 250 2.57 -11.40 -0.54
C CYS A 250 2.06 -12.67 0.12
N THR A 251 2.90 -13.71 0.19
CA THR A 251 2.60 -14.92 0.96
C THR A 251 3.74 -15.22 1.95
N PRO A 252 3.55 -14.99 3.27
CA PRO A 252 2.34 -14.47 3.94
C PRO A 252 2.07 -12.98 3.63
N SER A 253 0.84 -12.51 3.94
CA SER A 253 0.46 -11.10 3.73
C SER A 253 1.01 -10.17 4.81
N ASP A 254 1.17 -10.68 6.03
CA ASP A 254 1.66 -9.93 7.19
C ASP A 254 3.16 -9.68 7.11
N GLN A 255 3.66 -8.72 7.89
CA GLN A 255 5.09 -8.52 8.10
C GLN A 255 5.81 -9.84 8.38
N SER A 256 6.81 -10.11 7.54
CA SER A 256 7.67 -11.28 7.63
C SER A 256 9.10 -10.93 7.24
N ARG A 257 10.06 -11.46 7.99
CA ARG A 257 11.49 -11.29 7.69
C ARG A 257 11.93 -12.33 6.67
N CYS A 258 12.57 -11.89 5.59
CA CYS A 258 13.22 -12.75 4.60
C CYS A 258 14.75 -12.65 4.73
N SER A 259 15.49 -13.52 4.04
CA SER A 259 16.96 -13.53 4.07
C SER A 259 17.55 -13.73 2.68
N GLY A 260 18.55 -12.92 2.33
CA GLY A 260 19.34 -13.07 1.10
C GLY A 260 18.47 -13.15 -0.16
N THR A 261 18.79 -14.11 -1.04
CA THR A 261 18.05 -14.33 -2.30
C THR A 261 16.61 -14.83 -2.09
N GLY A 262 16.27 -15.33 -0.89
CA GLY A 262 14.91 -15.74 -0.58
C GLY A 262 13.91 -14.58 -0.57
N CYS A 263 14.38 -13.34 -0.42
CA CYS A 263 13.54 -12.15 -0.35
C CYS A 263 12.71 -11.90 -1.61
N SER A 264 13.25 -12.20 -2.80
CA SER A 264 12.53 -11.96 -4.07
C SER A 264 11.37 -12.93 -4.33
N THR A 265 11.16 -13.91 -3.47
CA THR A 265 10.13 -14.95 -3.67
C THR A 265 8.94 -14.80 -2.73
N VAL A 266 8.95 -13.85 -1.79
CA VAL A 266 7.88 -13.69 -0.80
C VAL A 266 6.69 -12.92 -1.37
N CYS A 267 6.97 -11.86 -2.11
CA CYS A 267 6.01 -10.88 -2.58
C CYS A 267 5.99 -10.78 -4.10
N ASP A 268 4.90 -10.24 -4.64
CA ASP A 268 4.82 -9.74 -6.01
C ASP A 268 5.47 -8.36 -6.07
N GLN A 269 6.76 -8.31 -6.38
CA GLN A 269 7.51 -7.06 -6.50
C GLN A 269 7.02 -6.18 -7.67
N PRO A 270 6.71 -6.72 -8.86
CA PRO A 270 6.18 -5.92 -9.96
C PRO A 270 4.76 -5.36 -9.74
N GLY A 271 3.88 -6.11 -9.05
CA GLY A 271 2.49 -5.70 -8.83
C GLY A 271 1.60 -5.82 -10.06
N CYS A 272 0.32 -5.45 -9.92
CA CYS A 272 -0.61 -5.26 -11.03
C CYS A 272 -0.96 -3.79 -11.23
N ASP A 273 -0.13 -3.06 -11.97
CA ASP A 273 -0.18 -1.61 -12.04
C ASP A 273 -1.23 -1.08 -13.03
N PHE A 274 -1.82 0.07 -12.69
CA PHE A 274 -2.54 0.91 -13.63
C PHE A 274 -1.91 2.31 -13.65
N ASN A 275 -1.05 2.54 -14.64
CA ASN A 275 -0.55 3.87 -15.04
C ASN A 275 -1.23 4.27 -16.35
N SER A 276 -1.97 5.39 -16.37
CA SER A 276 -2.73 5.85 -17.54
C SER A 276 -1.89 5.98 -18.81
N TYR A 277 -0.67 6.50 -18.70
CA TYR A 277 0.24 6.66 -19.82
C TYR A 277 0.75 5.30 -20.31
N ARG A 278 1.14 4.41 -19.38
CA ARG A 278 1.53 3.01 -19.70
C ARG A 278 0.42 2.23 -20.37
N MET A 279 -0.83 2.51 -19.97
CA MET A 279 -2.03 1.92 -20.54
C MET A 279 -2.48 2.59 -21.85
N GLY A 280 -1.73 3.54 -22.40
CA GLY A 280 -1.93 4.08 -23.74
C GLY A 280 -2.68 5.41 -23.83
N ASP A 281 -3.13 5.98 -22.71
CA ASP A 281 -3.68 7.35 -22.69
C ASP A 281 -2.61 8.36 -22.25
N LYS A 282 -1.93 8.92 -23.25
CA LYS A 282 -0.82 9.87 -23.07
C LYS A 282 -1.26 11.30 -22.75
N THR A 283 -2.57 11.55 -22.66
CA THR A 283 -3.16 12.90 -22.49
C THR A 283 -3.98 13.05 -21.21
N PHE A 284 -4.09 11.97 -20.42
CA PHE A 284 -4.93 11.95 -19.24
C PHE A 284 -4.31 12.68 -18.05
N TYR A 285 -3.04 12.42 -17.74
CA TYR A 285 -2.36 12.93 -16.55
C TYR A 285 -1.08 13.68 -16.93
N GLY A 286 -0.84 14.82 -16.28
CA GLY A 286 0.36 15.62 -16.50
C GLY A 286 0.12 17.13 -16.50
N PRO A 287 1.16 17.94 -16.74
CA PRO A 287 1.01 19.39 -16.73
C PRO A 287 0.08 19.85 -17.85
N GLY A 288 -1.05 20.44 -17.51
CA GLY A 288 -2.09 20.88 -18.45
C GLY A 288 -2.92 19.75 -19.10
N ALA A 289 -2.83 18.53 -18.58
CA ALA A 289 -3.59 17.37 -19.06
C ALA A 289 -5.05 17.36 -18.53
N THR A 290 -5.79 16.27 -18.77
CA THR A 290 -7.17 16.11 -18.24
C THR A 290 -7.19 16.22 -16.71
N VAL A 291 -6.26 15.54 -16.04
CA VAL A 291 -5.86 15.79 -14.65
C VAL A 291 -4.60 16.65 -14.71
N ASP A 292 -4.76 17.95 -14.47
CA ASP A 292 -3.70 18.96 -14.59
C ASP A 292 -2.82 18.96 -13.34
N THR A 293 -1.59 18.47 -13.47
CA THR A 293 -0.65 18.35 -12.34
C THR A 293 0.02 19.66 -11.94
N ASN A 294 -0.23 20.77 -12.66
CA ASN A 294 0.18 22.11 -12.21
C ASN A 294 -0.64 22.61 -11.01
N LYS A 295 -1.70 21.90 -10.64
CA LYS A 295 -2.62 22.28 -9.57
C LYS A 295 -2.89 21.09 -8.66
N LYS A 296 -3.32 21.41 -7.44
CA LYS A 296 -3.89 20.42 -6.53
C LYS A 296 -5.14 19.76 -7.12
N PHE A 297 -5.30 18.46 -6.88
CA PHE A 297 -6.50 17.69 -7.21
C PHE A 297 -6.80 16.65 -6.13
N THR A 298 -8.01 16.10 -6.14
CA THR A 298 -8.42 15.00 -5.27
C THR A 298 -8.23 13.67 -6.00
N VAL A 299 -7.67 12.68 -5.31
CA VAL A 299 -7.58 11.28 -5.73
C VAL A 299 -8.56 10.47 -4.89
N VAL A 300 -9.37 9.64 -5.54
CA VAL A 300 -10.35 8.75 -4.88
C VAL A 300 -10.08 7.33 -5.33
N THR A 301 -9.94 6.41 -4.37
CA THR A 301 -9.73 4.98 -4.62
C THR A 301 -10.80 4.18 -3.88
N GLN A 302 -11.49 3.31 -4.61
CA GLN A 302 -12.59 2.49 -4.08
C GLN A 302 -12.19 1.02 -4.14
N PHE A 303 -12.39 0.31 -3.03
CA PHE A 303 -12.06 -1.12 -2.90
C PHE A 303 -13.34 -1.94 -2.89
N ILE A 304 -13.78 -2.37 -4.06
CA ILE A 304 -15.09 -2.98 -4.28
C ILE A 304 -15.05 -4.45 -3.90
N THR A 305 -16.05 -4.89 -3.15
CA THR A 305 -16.26 -6.31 -2.83
C THR A 305 -17.43 -6.90 -3.61
N ALA A 306 -17.39 -8.21 -3.85
CA ALA A 306 -18.33 -8.94 -4.70
C ALA A 306 -19.81 -8.77 -4.31
N ASP A 307 -20.09 -8.63 -3.02
CA ASP A 307 -21.44 -8.50 -2.46
C ASP A 307 -21.76 -7.09 -1.94
N GLY A 308 -20.84 -6.13 -2.12
CA GLY A 308 -21.00 -4.77 -1.61
C GLY A 308 -20.97 -4.65 -0.07
N THR A 309 -20.40 -5.63 0.63
CA THR A 309 -20.22 -5.62 2.10
C THR A 309 -18.74 -5.62 2.50
N ALA A 310 -18.42 -5.18 3.72
CA ALA A 310 -17.05 -5.22 4.25
C ALA A 310 -16.51 -6.66 4.46
N SER A 311 -17.37 -7.67 4.42
CA SER A 311 -16.99 -9.09 4.51
C SER A 311 -16.83 -9.78 3.16
N GLY A 312 -17.45 -9.28 2.09
CA GLY A 312 -17.36 -9.85 0.75
C GLY A 312 -15.93 -9.88 0.21
N ALA A 313 -15.65 -10.75 -0.75
CA ALA A 313 -14.33 -10.83 -1.37
C ALA A 313 -14.03 -9.56 -2.19
N LEU A 314 -12.83 -8.99 -2.04
CA LEU A 314 -12.34 -7.92 -2.92
C LEU A 314 -12.30 -8.40 -4.38
N THR A 315 -12.90 -7.63 -5.27
CA THR A 315 -12.99 -7.97 -6.70
C THR A 315 -12.45 -6.89 -7.63
N GLU A 316 -12.39 -5.65 -7.17
CA GLU A 316 -12.03 -4.53 -8.03
C GLU A 316 -11.49 -3.34 -7.24
N ILE A 317 -10.45 -2.67 -7.77
CA ILE A 317 -9.94 -1.41 -7.27
C ILE A 317 -10.19 -0.33 -8.33
N ARG A 318 -11.08 0.62 -8.02
CA ARG A 318 -11.46 1.71 -8.92
C ARG A 318 -10.77 3.02 -8.54
N ARG A 319 -10.61 3.87 -9.55
CA ARG A 319 -10.01 5.19 -9.44
C ARG A 319 -10.95 6.25 -10.02
N LEU A 320 -11.00 7.40 -9.37
CA LEU A 320 -11.48 8.65 -9.97
C LEU A 320 -10.73 9.84 -9.37
N TYR A 321 -10.89 10.98 -10.02
CA TYR A 321 -10.29 12.25 -9.59
C TYR A 321 -11.35 13.32 -9.45
N VAL A 322 -11.07 14.34 -8.63
CA VAL A 322 -11.84 15.58 -8.62
C VAL A 322 -10.89 16.76 -8.76
N GLN A 323 -11.09 17.59 -9.77
CA GLN A 323 -10.29 18.79 -9.98
C GLN A 323 -11.20 19.95 -10.41
N ASP A 324 -10.98 21.12 -9.82
CA ASP A 324 -11.80 22.33 -10.06
C ASP A 324 -13.32 22.04 -9.94
N GLY A 325 -13.70 21.20 -8.97
CA GLY A 325 -15.08 20.79 -8.68
C GLY A 325 -15.69 19.78 -9.66
N LYS A 326 -14.94 19.28 -10.64
CA LYS A 326 -15.40 18.32 -11.65
C LYS A 326 -14.91 16.92 -11.34
N VAL A 327 -15.81 15.95 -11.41
CA VAL A 327 -15.45 14.53 -11.31
C VAL A 327 -14.85 14.08 -12.65
N ILE A 328 -13.67 13.48 -12.59
CA ILE A 328 -12.95 12.93 -13.73
C ILE A 328 -12.83 11.43 -13.49
N GLN A 329 -13.48 10.63 -14.34
CA GLN A 329 -13.33 9.17 -14.30
C GLN A 329 -11.90 8.77 -14.70
N ASN A 330 -11.43 7.61 -14.24
CA ASN A 330 -10.12 7.12 -14.66
C ASN A 330 -10.01 7.00 -16.19
N SER A 331 -8.78 7.07 -16.70
CA SER A 331 -8.54 6.77 -18.11
C SER A 331 -8.90 5.33 -18.42
N LYS A 332 -9.08 5.04 -19.70
CA LYS A 332 -9.27 3.67 -20.19
C LYS A 332 -8.00 3.15 -20.84
N THR A 333 -7.81 1.84 -20.79
CA THR A 333 -6.76 1.18 -21.56
C THR A 333 -6.95 1.43 -23.07
N ASN A 334 -5.85 1.69 -23.76
CA ASN A 334 -5.76 1.94 -25.19
C ASN A 334 -4.51 1.26 -25.76
N ILE A 335 -4.41 -0.05 -25.55
CA ILE A 335 -3.33 -0.90 -26.03
C ILE A 335 -3.88 -1.82 -27.13
N PRO A 336 -3.27 -1.89 -28.32
CA PRO A 336 -3.72 -2.79 -29.38
C PRO A 336 -3.83 -4.24 -28.90
N GLY A 337 -5.00 -4.86 -29.09
CA GLY A 337 -5.27 -6.24 -28.68
C GLY A 337 -5.66 -6.42 -27.21
N LEU A 338 -5.60 -5.37 -26.38
CA LEU A 338 -6.08 -5.41 -25.00
C LEU A 338 -7.55 -4.95 -24.93
N SER A 339 -8.36 -5.64 -24.12
CA SER A 339 -9.73 -5.18 -23.82
C SER A 339 -9.71 -3.83 -23.09
N THR A 340 -10.82 -3.10 -23.17
CA THR A 340 -10.96 -1.81 -22.48
C THR A 340 -11.22 -2.02 -20.98
N TYR A 341 -10.35 -1.46 -20.15
CA TYR A 341 -10.45 -1.45 -18.68
C TYR A 341 -10.23 -0.02 -18.17
N ASP A 342 -10.80 0.32 -17.01
CA ASP A 342 -10.55 1.56 -16.27
C ASP A 342 -10.33 1.32 -14.76
N SER A 343 -10.15 0.05 -14.37
CA SER A 343 -9.97 -0.39 -13.00
C SER A 343 -9.11 -1.65 -12.92
N ILE A 344 -8.60 -1.96 -11.73
CA ILE A 344 -7.81 -3.16 -11.49
C ILE A 344 -8.74 -4.29 -11.05
N THR A 345 -8.71 -5.39 -11.80
CA THR A 345 -9.35 -6.67 -11.52
C THR A 345 -8.36 -7.78 -11.83
N ASP A 346 -8.53 -8.99 -11.29
CA ASP A 346 -7.66 -10.12 -11.65
C ASP A 346 -7.63 -10.38 -13.17
N LYS A 347 -8.76 -10.12 -13.86
CA LYS A 347 -8.85 -10.22 -15.32
C LYS A 347 -8.04 -9.13 -16.04
N PHE A 348 -8.14 -7.88 -15.59
CA PHE A 348 -7.29 -6.80 -16.11
C PHE A 348 -5.81 -7.16 -15.96
N CYS A 349 -5.40 -7.63 -14.79
CA CYS A 349 -4.02 -8.02 -14.52
C CYS A 349 -3.55 -9.12 -15.48
N ALA A 350 -4.34 -10.18 -15.65
CA ALA A 350 -3.99 -11.27 -16.57
C ALA A 350 -3.86 -10.80 -18.03
N ASP A 351 -4.83 -10.00 -18.51
CA ASP A 351 -4.83 -9.51 -19.87
C ASP A 351 -3.69 -8.50 -20.11
N GLN A 352 -3.45 -7.58 -19.17
CA GLN A 352 -2.38 -6.57 -19.22
C GLN A 352 -1.01 -7.25 -19.25
N LYS A 353 -0.74 -8.17 -18.31
CA LYS A 353 0.56 -8.88 -18.24
C LYS A 353 0.81 -9.68 -19.51
N THR A 354 -0.22 -10.33 -20.05
CA THR A 354 -0.14 -11.03 -21.34
C THR A 354 0.19 -10.06 -22.48
N ALA A 355 -0.50 -8.92 -22.57
CA ALA A 355 -0.30 -7.94 -23.63
C ALA A 355 1.10 -7.30 -23.59
N PHE A 356 1.70 -7.16 -22.42
CA PHE A 356 3.06 -6.58 -22.26
C PHE A 356 4.17 -7.64 -22.29
N GLY A 357 3.81 -8.93 -22.26
CA GLY A 357 4.79 -10.02 -22.15
C GLY A 357 5.48 -10.07 -20.79
N ASP A 358 4.80 -9.62 -19.74
CA ASP A 358 5.28 -9.64 -18.35
C ASP A 358 4.84 -10.95 -17.66
N SER A 359 5.64 -11.45 -16.72
CA SER A 359 5.22 -12.51 -15.80
C SER A 359 4.07 -12.04 -14.93
N ASN A 360 3.07 -12.90 -14.72
CA ASN A 360 1.92 -12.59 -13.85
C ASN A 360 2.17 -13.09 -12.41
N ASP A 361 3.17 -12.51 -11.76
CA ASP A 361 3.52 -12.81 -10.37
C ASP A 361 2.38 -12.44 -9.41
N PHE A 362 1.62 -11.39 -9.72
CA PHE A 362 0.39 -11.01 -9.03
C PHE A 362 -0.57 -12.20 -8.85
N ALA A 363 -0.94 -12.88 -9.94
CA ALA A 363 -1.80 -14.06 -9.88
C ALA A 363 -1.12 -15.22 -9.15
N ALA A 364 0.19 -15.42 -9.35
CA ALA A 364 0.96 -16.46 -8.66
C ALA A 364 1.02 -16.25 -7.13
N LYS A 365 0.89 -15.01 -6.66
CA LYS A 365 0.80 -14.63 -5.24
C LYS A 365 -0.64 -14.54 -4.72
N GLY A 366 -1.62 -14.94 -5.52
CA GLY A 366 -3.03 -15.03 -5.12
C GLY A 366 -3.87 -13.80 -5.43
N GLY A 367 -3.34 -12.85 -6.21
CA GLY A 367 -4.07 -11.71 -6.76
C GLY A 367 -4.85 -10.90 -5.72
N LEU A 368 -6.03 -10.41 -6.11
CA LEU A 368 -6.88 -9.61 -5.23
C LEU A 368 -7.37 -10.38 -3.99
N SER A 369 -7.49 -11.71 -4.07
CA SER A 369 -7.82 -12.54 -2.90
C SER A 369 -6.76 -12.44 -1.80
N LYS A 370 -5.48 -12.29 -2.17
CA LYS A 370 -4.42 -12.12 -1.19
C LYS A 370 -4.34 -10.70 -0.64
N MET A 371 -4.67 -9.69 -1.46
CA MET A 371 -4.90 -8.32 -0.99
C MET A 371 -6.05 -8.25 0.03
N ASP A 372 -7.15 -8.96 -0.23
CA ASP A 372 -8.32 -9.06 0.65
C ASP A 372 -7.94 -9.45 2.08
N THR A 373 -7.02 -10.41 2.20
CA THR A 373 -6.53 -10.89 3.51
C THR A 373 -5.89 -9.76 4.33
N ALA A 374 -5.04 -8.95 3.71
CA ALA A 374 -4.41 -7.82 4.38
C ALA A 374 -5.44 -6.74 4.73
N PHE A 375 -6.34 -6.40 3.79
CA PHE A 375 -7.34 -5.35 3.99
C PHE A 375 -8.38 -5.70 5.05
N ALA A 376 -8.71 -6.99 5.23
CA ALA A 376 -9.59 -7.46 6.29
C ALA A 376 -8.98 -7.29 7.68
N LYS A 377 -7.67 -7.55 7.80
CA LYS A 377 -6.92 -7.40 9.06
C LYS A 377 -6.74 -5.91 9.41
N GLY A 378 -6.43 -5.11 8.40
CA GLY A 378 -6.12 -3.70 8.51
C GLY A 378 -4.68 -3.42 8.10
N VAL A 379 -4.45 -2.27 7.48
CA VAL A 379 -3.16 -1.84 6.94
C VAL A 379 -2.82 -0.41 7.40
N VAL A 380 -1.53 -0.10 7.47
CA VAL A 380 -0.99 1.19 7.93
C VAL A 380 -0.83 2.13 6.75
N LEU A 381 -1.32 3.37 6.88
CA LEU A 381 -1.11 4.42 5.88
C LEU A 381 0.33 4.93 5.93
N VAL A 382 0.97 4.98 4.78
CA VAL A 382 2.33 5.48 4.57
C VAL A 382 2.30 6.67 3.59
N LEU A 383 3.06 7.72 3.90
CA LEU A 383 3.27 8.87 3.02
C LEU A 383 4.78 9.11 2.89
N SER A 384 5.28 9.29 1.67
CA SER A 384 6.70 9.47 1.42
C SER A 384 7.01 10.42 0.27
N ILE A 385 8.29 10.79 0.19
CA ILE A 385 8.93 11.40 -0.97
C ILE A 385 10.32 10.79 -1.12
N TRP A 386 10.65 10.31 -2.30
CA TRP A 386 11.91 9.59 -2.55
C TRP A 386 12.34 9.67 -4.02
N ASP A 387 13.63 9.44 -4.24
CA ASP A 387 14.26 9.12 -5.52
C ASP A 387 14.77 7.67 -5.54
N ASP A 388 15.01 7.15 -6.73
CA ASP A 388 15.27 5.73 -6.93
C ASP A 388 16.72 5.45 -7.33
N HIS A 389 17.49 4.94 -6.37
CA HIS A 389 18.88 4.51 -6.58
C HIS A 389 19.04 3.20 -7.37
N THR A 390 17.95 2.51 -7.72
CA THR A 390 17.98 1.26 -8.49
C THR A 390 17.70 1.50 -9.96
N ALA A 391 16.63 2.22 -10.29
CA ALA A 391 16.14 2.37 -11.65
C ALA A 391 15.80 3.83 -12.02
N ASN A 392 16.25 4.82 -11.24
CA ASN A 392 16.09 6.26 -11.51
C ASN A 392 14.63 6.70 -11.73
N MET A 393 13.66 5.97 -11.18
CA MET A 393 12.22 6.18 -11.35
C MET A 393 11.70 5.93 -12.77
N LEU A 394 12.52 5.37 -13.66
CA LEU A 394 12.17 5.19 -15.08
C LEU A 394 11.01 4.21 -15.29
N TRP A 395 10.78 3.32 -14.32
CA TRP A 395 9.64 2.40 -14.30
C TRP A 395 8.30 3.13 -14.14
N LEU A 396 8.30 4.33 -13.54
CA LEU A 396 7.12 5.17 -13.33
C LEU A 396 6.90 6.18 -14.46
N ASP A 397 7.95 6.88 -14.91
CA ASP A 397 7.80 8.12 -15.70
C ASP A 397 8.55 8.15 -17.05
N SER A 398 9.21 7.05 -17.44
CA SER A 398 10.01 6.99 -18.66
C SER A 398 9.76 5.70 -19.46
N SER A 399 10.65 5.39 -20.42
CA SER A 399 10.71 4.09 -21.08
C SER A 399 11.60 3.15 -20.27
N TYR A 400 11.04 2.01 -19.82
CA TYR A 400 11.79 1.02 -19.06
C TYR A 400 11.38 -0.43 -19.45
N PRO A 401 12.26 -1.43 -19.38
CA PRO A 401 13.72 -1.33 -19.41
C PRO A 401 14.20 -0.44 -20.58
N THR A 402 15.32 0.25 -20.39
CA THR A 402 15.83 1.28 -21.31
C THR A 402 16.36 0.73 -22.64
N ASP A 403 16.55 -0.59 -22.72
CA ASP A 403 17.01 -1.34 -23.89
C ASP A 403 15.88 -1.90 -24.75
N LYS A 404 14.62 -1.82 -24.30
CA LYS A 404 13.45 -2.21 -25.10
C LYS A 404 12.96 -1.06 -25.99
N ASP A 405 12.38 -1.42 -27.13
CA ASP A 405 11.75 -0.46 -28.05
C ASP A 405 10.60 0.29 -27.34
N PRO A 406 10.65 1.63 -27.23
CA PRO A 406 9.60 2.44 -26.61
C PRO A 406 8.19 2.28 -27.22
N SER A 407 8.11 1.80 -28.46
CA SER A 407 6.84 1.51 -29.15
C SER A 407 6.20 0.19 -28.72
N SER A 408 6.96 -0.69 -28.05
CA SER A 408 6.44 -1.96 -27.53
C SER A 408 5.42 -1.70 -26.41
N PRO A 409 4.26 -2.39 -26.41
CA PRO A 409 3.26 -2.26 -25.35
C PRO A 409 3.86 -2.39 -23.95
N GLY A 410 3.51 -1.45 -23.08
CA GLY A 410 3.94 -1.44 -21.70
C GLY A 410 5.33 -0.88 -21.44
N VAL A 411 6.16 -0.57 -22.44
CA VAL A 411 7.53 -0.04 -22.24
C VAL A 411 7.57 1.43 -21.82
N THR A 412 6.72 2.28 -22.39
CA THR A 412 6.71 3.72 -22.09
C THR A 412 5.65 4.06 -21.05
N ARG A 413 6.04 4.72 -19.95
CA ARG A 413 5.20 5.03 -18.78
C ARG A 413 5.04 6.52 -18.48
N GLY A 414 5.79 7.35 -19.19
CA GLY A 414 5.70 8.80 -19.11
C GLY A 414 6.52 9.48 -20.22
N ARG A 415 6.74 10.78 -20.06
CA ARG A 415 7.45 11.63 -21.03
C ARG A 415 8.92 11.87 -20.65
N CYS A 416 9.35 11.42 -19.47
CA CYS A 416 10.69 11.69 -18.97
C CYS A 416 11.76 10.99 -19.81
N SER A 417 12.93 11.63 -19.94
CA SER A 417 14.09 11.05 -20.64
C SER A 417 14.58 9.79 -19.92
N THR A 418 15.07 8.80 -20.67
CA THR A 418 15.72 7.61 -20.09
C THR A 418 17.03 7.94 -19.35
N SER A 419 17.55 9.16 -19.51
CA SER A 419 18.70 9.69 -18.77
C SER A 419 18.31 10.53 -17.55
N SER A 420 17.02 10.62 -17.21
CA SER A 420 16.54 11.40 -16.07
C SER A 420 16.64 10.63 -14.75
N GLY A 421 16.33 11.31 -13.65
CA GLY A 421 16.10 10.70 -12.33
C GLY A 421 17.31 10.10 -11.61
N LYS A 422 18.53 10.32 -12.12
CA LYS A 422 19.74 9.90 -11.41
C LYS A 422 19.84 10.65 -10.06
N PRO A 423 19.86 9.96 -8.91
CA PRO A 423 19.81 10.57 -7.57
C PRO A 423 20.80 11.72 -7.37
N SER A 424 22.08 11.49 -7.69
CA SER A 424 23.15 12.50 -7.57
C SER A 424 22.87 13.81 -8.31
N ASP A 425 22.06 13.75 -9.37
CA ASP A 425 21.75 14.90 -10.20
C ASP A 425 20.48 15.60 -9.65
N ILE A 426 19.44 14.85 -9.29
CA ILE A 426 18.16 15.40 -8.81
C ILE A 426 18.23 15.92 -7.37
N GLU A 427 19.04 15.31 -6.48
CA GLU A 427 19.31 15.80 -5.12
C GLU A 427 19.93 17.21 -5.12
N VAL A 428 20.58 17.60 -6.22
CA VAL A 428 21.17 18.94 -6.40
C VAL A 428 20.23 19.86 -7.18
N THR A 429 19.77 19.40 -8.34
CA THR A 429 19.03 20.25 -9.29
C THR A 429 17.59 20.52 -8.87
N ASN A 430 17.00 19.63 -8.05
CA ASN A 430 15.61 19.68 -7.62
C ASN A 430 15.49 19.57 -6.10
N ALA A 431 16.49 20.08 -5.37
CA ALA A 431 16.56 19.99 -3.91
C ALA A 431 15.35 20.59 -3.18
N ASP A 432 14.68 21.59 -3.78
CA ASP A 432 13.50 22.26 -3.24
C ASP A 432 12.18 21.58 -3.63
N ALA A 433 12.23 20.45 -4.34
CA ALA A 433 11.06 19.63 -4.66
C ALA A 433 10.31 19.23 -3.38
N SER A 434 9.00 19.11 -3.50
CA SER A 434 8.13 18.73 -2.39
C SER A 434 6.81 18.18 -2.89
N VAL A 435 6.17 17.38 -2.04
CA VAL A 435 4.81 16.91 -2.22
C VAL A 435 3.96 17.36 -1.04
N THR A 436 2.69 17.71 -1.29
CA THR A 436 1.73 17.98 -0.21
C THR A 436 0.53 17.05 -0.31
N TYR A 437 0.30 16.29 0.76
CA TYR A 437 -0.90 15.47 0.95
C TYR A 437 -1.83 16.16 1.93
N SER A 438 -3.12 16.20 1.65
CA SER A 438 -4.07 16.89 2.52
C SER A 438 -5.47 16.30 2.43
N ASN A 439 -6.35 16.70 3.36
CA ASN A 439 -7.78 16.42 3.27
C ASN A 439 -8.10 14.92 3.10
N ILE A 440 -7.40 14.10 3.88
CA ILE A 440 -7.60 12.65 3.90
C ILE A 440 -9.00 12.35 4.41
N ARG A 441 -9.73 11.54 3.65
CA ARG A 441 -11.10 11.10 3.90
C ARG A 441 -11.18 9.60 3.68
N PHE A 442 -11.83 8.89 4.61
CA PHE A 442 -11.99 7.44 4.54
C PHE A 442 -13.39 7.04 5.01
N GLY A 443 -14.09 6.22 4.22
CA GLY A 443 -15.46 5.86 4.56
C GLY A 443 -16.18 4.99 3.54
N ASP A 444 -17.51 5.01 3.60
CA ASP A 444 -18.36 4.30 2.65
C ASP A 444 -18.09 4.75 1.20
N ILE A 445 -18.20 3.83 0.25
CA ILE A 445 -18.05 4.15 -1.18
C ILE A 445 -19.04 5.25 -1.62
N GLY A 446 -18.51 6.33 -2.19
CA GLY A 446 -19.24 7.52 -2.62
C GLY A 446 -19.53 8.53 -1.51
N SER A 447 -18.87 8.43 -0.35
CA SER A 447 -19.08 9.36 0.77
C SER A 447 -17.96 10.39 0.95
N THR A 448 -16.84 10.26 0.25
CA THR A 448 -15.64 11.08 0.50
C THR A 448 -15.44 12.23 -0.47
N TYR A 449 -16.29 12.40 -1.50
CA TYR A 449 -16.14 13.45 -2.49
C TYR A 449 -17.48 14.03 -2.98
N THR A 450 -17.41 15.22 -3.57
CA THR A 450 -18.52 15.90 -4.24
C THR A 450 -18.00 16.49 -5.54
N GLY A 451 -18.81 16.52 -6.61
CA GLY A 451 -18.45 17.23 -7.83
C GLY A 451 -19.51 17.13 -8.91
N THR A 452 -19.42 18.00 -9.92
CA THR A 452 -20.30 17.99 -11.10
C THR A 452 -19.73 17.11 -12.20
N GLY A 453 -20.53 16.18 -12.73
CA GLY A 453 -20.16 15.25 -13.80
C GLY A 453 -21.10 14.04 -13.81
N THR A 454 -21.27 13.36 -14.94
CA THR A 454 -22.08 12.12 -15.01
C THR A 454 -21.39 11.01 -14.20
N THR A 455 -21.76 10.89 -12.93
CA THR A 455 -21.55 9.65 -12.18
C THR A 455 -22.44 8.59 -12.83
N ASN A 456 -21.87 7.55 -13.44
CA ASN A 456 -22.65 6.34 -13.68
C ASN A 456 -23.06 5.81 -12.30
N PRO A 457 -24.36 5.74 -11.97
CA PRO A 457 -24.78 5.19 -10.70
C PRO A 457 -24.32 3.74 -10.61
N ILE A 458 -23.73 3.37 -9.48
CA ILE A 458 -23.60 1.96 -9.11
C ILE A 458 -25.03 1.42 -8.98
N THR A 459 -25.52 0.69 -9.96
CA THR A 459 -26.77 -0.08 -9.86
C THR A 459 -26.55 -1.27 -8.95
N THR A 460 -26.70 -1.07 -7.64
CA THR A 460 -27.04 -2.14 -6.70
C THR A 460 -28.55 -2.40 -6.80
N THR A 461 -28.97 -3.39 -7.57
CA THR A 461 -30.35 -3.90 -7.51
C THR A 461 -30.51 -4.80 -6.29
N GLY A 462 -30.97 -4.23 -5.18
CA GLY A 462 -31.49 -4.93 -4.01
C GLY A 462 -33.01 -4.64 -3.84
N PRO A 463 -33.82 -5.62 -3.40
CA PRO A 463 -35.28 -5.57 -3.54
C PRO A 463 -35.95 -4.69 -2.47
N THR A 464 -36.88 -3.84 -2.91
CA THR A 464 -37.71 -3.02 -2.01
C THR A 464 -38.86 -3.86 -1.44
N THR A 465 -38.94 -3.97 -0.13
CA THR A 465 -40.07 -4.56 0.61
C THR A 465 -41.03 -3.44 1.03
N THR A 466 -42.32 -3.62 0.74
CA THR A 466 -43.43 -2.95 1.43
C THR A 466 -44.44 -4.01 1.91
N LYS A 467 -44.97 -3.82 3.12
CA LYS A 467 -45.71 -4.77 3.99
C LYS A 467 -46.87 -3.96 4.64
N PRO A 468 -47.98 -4.52 5.21
CA PRO A 468 -48.87 -5.66 4.88
C PRO A 468 -50.41 -5.34 4.88
N VAL A 469 -51.21 -6.41 4.77
CA VAL A 469 -52.63 -6.68 5.20
C VAL A 469 -53.70 -6.21 4.19
N THR A 470 -54.66 -7.01 3.67
CA THR A 470 -55.55 -8.02 4.29
C THR A 470 -56.09 -9.08 3.30
N THR A 471 -56.00 -10.34 3.76
CA THR A 471 -56.95 -11.48 3.71
C THR A 471 -57.48 -12.14 2.42
N SER A 472 -57.40 -13.47 2.51
CA SER A 472 -58.19 -14.59 1.94
C SER A 472 -57.92 -15.08 0.51
N SER A 473 -57.32 -16.27 0.45
CA SER A 473 -57.22 -17.21 -0.69
C SER A 473 -58.59 -17.60 -1.26
N PRO A 474 -58.64 -18.09 -2.52
CA PRO A 474 -58.41 -19.51 -2.77
C PRO A 474 -57.50 -19.85 -3.98
N THR A 475 -56.73 -20.93 -3.78
CA THR A 475 -56.31 -22.04 -4.64
C THR A 475 -56.45 -21.95 -6.18
N THR A 476 -55.37 -22.25 -6.91
CA THR A 476 -55.27 -23.40 -7.86
C THR A 476 -53.80 -23.70 -8.25
N THR A 477 -53.52 -25.00 -8.34
CA THR A 477 -52.25 -25.74 -8.46
C THR A 477 -51.80 -26.07 -9.89
N ALA A 478 -50.47 -26.26 -10.02
CA ALA A 478 -49.71 -27.14 -10.94
C ALA A 478 -49.65 -26.84 -12.46
N GLY A 479 -48.40 -26.85 -12.99
CA GLY A 479 -48.10 -26.89 -14.43
C GLY A 479 -46.62 -27.22 -14.72
N ASN A 480 -46.30 -28.52 -14.77
CA ASN A 480 -45.12 -29.10 -15.45
C ASN A 480 -45.21 -28.83 -16.96
N GLY A 481 -44.14 -28.38 -17.63
CA GLY A 481 -44.21 -28.25 -19.09
C GLY A 481 -42.99 -27.76 -19.87
N GLY A 482 -41.76 -27.82 -19.34
CA GLY A 482 -40.56 -27.42 -20.09
C GLY A 482 -39.59 -28.58 -20.30
N THR A 483 -38.83 -28.57 -21.41
CA THR A 483 -37.60 -29.36 -21.56
C THR A 483 -36.38 -28.51 -21.18
N ALA A 484 -35.34 -29.14 -20.63
CA ALA A 484 -34.05 -28.50 -20.33
C ALA A 484 -33.19 -28.39 -21.61
N ALA A 485 -32.58 -27.22 -21.84
CA ALA A 485 -31.70 -26.98 -22.99
C ALA A 485 -30.39 -27.81 -22.92
N HIS A 486 -29.62 -27.88 -24.01
CA HIS A 486 -28.29 -28.48 -24.00
C HIS A 486 -27.44 -27.85 -22.88
N TYR A 487 -26.73 -28.68 -22.11
CA TYR A 487 -25.94 -28.30 -20.94
C TYR A 487 -26.73 -27.77 -19.72
N ALA A 488 -28.05 -27.71 -19.77
CA ALA A 488 -28.84 -27.36 -18.59
C ALA A 488 -28.96 -28.54 -17.62
N GLN A 489 -29.17 -28.23 -16.34
CA GLN A 489 -29.42 -29.25 -15.32
C GLN A 489 -30.76 -29.95 -15.60
N CYS A 490 -30.76 -31.28 -15.49
CA CYS A 490 -31.95 -32.10 -15.70
C CYS A 490 -32.23 -33.06 -14.53
N GLY A 491 -31.48 -32.93 -13.44
CA GLY A 491 -31.68 -33.74 -12.24
C GLY A 491 -30.63 -33.47 -11.17
N GLY A 492 -30.84 -34.06 -10.00
CA GLY A 492 -29.99 -33.90 -8.83
C GLY A 492 -30.82 -33.71 -7.55
N THR A 493 -30.27 -34.08 -6.41
CA THR A 493 -30.93 -33.86 -5.11
C THR A 493 -31.32 -32.39 -4.92
N GLY A 494 -32.60 -32.13 -4.68
CA GLY A 494 -33.14 -30.77 -4.47
C GLY A 494 -33.49 -30.00 -5.75
N TYR A 495 -33.25 -30.57 -6.93
CA TYR A 495 -33.62 -29.94 -8.20
C TYR A 495 -35.13 -30.08 -8.48
N SER A 496 -35.78 -28.96 -8.78
CA SER A 496 -37.23 -28.87 -9.05
C SER A 496 -37.56 -28.40 -10.47
N GLY A 497 -36.56 -28.26 -11.34
CA GLY A 497 -36.73 -27.85 -12.73
C GLY A 497 -36.99 -29.02 -13.70
N PRO A 498 -36.99 -28.75 -15.02
CA PRO A 498 -37.22 -29.75 -16.07
C PRO A 498 -36.32 -30.98 -15.97
N THR A 499 -36.91 -32.17 -15.96
CA THR A 499 -36.18 -33.45 -15.90
C THR A 499 -36.02 -34.14 -17.27
N VAL A 500 -36.61 -33.57 -18.32
CA VAL A 500 -36.51 -34.06 -19.70
C VAL A 500 -35.71 -33.06 -20.52
N CYS A 501 -34.73 -33.52 -21.29
CA CYS A 501 -33.91 -32.67 -22.14
C CYS A 501 -34.60 -32.37 -23.48
N ALA A 502 -34.31 -31.20 -24.05
CA ALA A 502 -34.73 -30.87 -25.41
C ALA A 502 -34.04 -31.83 -26.39
N SER A 503 -34.77 -32.31 -27.40
CA SER A 503 -34.18 -33.15 -28.45
C SER A 503 -33.06 -32.39 -29.16
N PRO A 504 -31.90 -33.01 -29.48
CA PRO A 504 -31.59 -34.45 -29.42
C PRO A 504 -30.92 -34.93 -28.12
N TYR A 505 -30.87 -34.11 -27.07
CA TYR A 505 -30.06 -34.38 -25.88
C TYR A 505 -30.72 -35.36 -24.91
N THR A 506 -29.89 -36.01 -24.08
CA THR A 506 -30.35 -36.92 -23.04
C THR A 506 -29.80 -36.52 -21.68
N CYS A 507 -30.58 -36.74 -20.63
CA CYS A 507 -30.15 -36.42 -19.27
C CYS A 507 -29.08 -37.42 -18.82
N LYS A 508 -27.84 -36.96 -18.66
CA LYS A 508 -26.68 -37.78 -18.26
C LYS A 508 -26.28 -37.48 -16.81
N ALA A 509 -25.92 -38.53 -16.08
CA ALA A 509 -25.35 -38.38 -14.74
C ALA A 509 -23.93 -37.81 -14.87
N VAL A 510 -23.68 -36.66 -14.24
CA VAL A 510 -22.34 -36.03 -14.19
C VAL A 510 -21.73 -36.23 -12.81
N SER A 511 -22.52 -36.02 -11.74
CA SER A 511 -22.11 -36.29 -10.36
C SER A 511 -23.31 -36.78 -9.54
N PRO A 512 -23.75 -38.03 -9.76
CA PRO A 512 -24.90 -38.58 -9.03
C PRO A 512 -24.56 -38.78 -7.53
N PRO A 513 -25.50 -38.52 -6.60
CA PRO A 513 -26.91 -38.19 -6.82
C PRO A 513 -27.19 -36.68 -6.98
N TYR A 514 -26.18 -35.82 -6.94
CA TYR A 514 -26.36 -34.37 -6.79
C TYR A 514 -26.56 -33.61 -8.10
N TYR A 515 -26.07 -34.10 -9.24
CA TYR A 515 -26.11 -33.35 -10.49
C TYR A 515 -26.19 -34.22 -11.76
N TYR A 516 -27.15 -33.89 -12.61
CA TYR A 516 -27.39 -34.48 -13.93
C TYR A 516 -27.58 -33.35 -14.95
N GLN A 517 -27.06 -33.54 -16.17
CA GLN A 517 -27.01 -32.51 -17.21
C GLN A 517 -27.47 -33.05 -18.57
N CYS A 518 -28.13 -32.22 -19.37
CA CYS A 518 -28.47 -32.55 -20.76
C CYS A 518 -27.23 -32.53 -21.66
N LEU A 519 -26.89 -33.68 -22.26
CA LEU A 519 -25.77 -33.87 -23.18
C LEU A 519 -26.17 -34.66 -24.44
#